data_AF-A0A7S2H799-F1
#
_entry.id   AF-A0A7S2H799-F1
#
_cell.length_a   1.000
_cell.length_b   1.000
_cell.length_c   1.000
_cell.angle_alpha   90.00
_cell.angle_beta   90.00
_cell.angle_gamma   90.00
#
_symmetry.space_group_name_H-M   'P 1'
#
loop_
_entity.id
_entity.type
_entity.pdbx_description
1 polymer ?
#
loop_
_entity_poly.entity_id
_entity_poly.type
_entity_poly.pdbx_seq_one_letter_code
_entity_poly.pdbx_strand_id
1 'polypeptide(L)'
;GETFACTEGCVALLDSGTSLLAVPGTVINWLSREMERLDADCSNINELPDLVFNLGEHTFSLPPDAYVAEVKGSVPKYLQSFVRMTELKADNRQRKDCQLLLMESTAEGSKGPFWILGMPFFRKYYTTFFIGDSTDSRALYIAPASEDCSPATVAQASLARSRPYKRRIDPSKVHVPNVVQKANSQ
;
A
#
# COMPACT_ATOMS: atom_id res chain seq x y z
N GLY A 1 14.71 10.70 -9.70
CA GLY A 1 13.57 10.77 -8.76
C GLY A 1 13.96 11.70 -7.64
N GLU A 2 12.99 12.44 -7.11
CA GLU A 2 13.17 13.32 -5.95
C GLU A 2 12.84 12.55 -4.66
N THR A 3 13.69 12.67 -3.63
CA THR A 3 13.44 12.06 -2.32
C THR A 3 12.46 12.93 -1.53
N PHE A 4 11.24 12.46 -1.33
CA PHE A 4 10.19 13.24 -0.65
C PHE A 4 9.96 12.84 0.82
N ALA A 5 10.47 11.68 1.24
CA ALA A 5 10.33 11.16 2.60
C ALA A 5 11.58 10.38 3.04
N CYS A 6 11.74 10.20 4.35
CA CYS A 6 12.89 9.51 4.95
C CYS A 6 14.26 10.10 4.56
N THR A 7 14.35 11.43 4.37
CA THR A 7 15.60 12.13 3.99
C THR A 7 16.71 11.94 5.02
N GLU A 8 16.36 11.89 6.30
CA GLU A 8 17.28 11.62 7.42
C GLU A 8 17.31 10.14 7.84
N GLY A 9 16.67 9.27 7.05
CA GLY A 9 16.40 7.88 7.40
C GLY A 9 15.02 7.68 8.03
N CYS A 10 14.62 6.41 8.08
CA CYS A 10 13.39 5.96 8.73
C CYS A 10 13.50 4.46 9.07
N VAL A 11 12.52 3.93 9.78
CA VAL A 11 12.45 2.50 10.11
C VAL A 11 11.33 1.85 9.31
N ALA A 12 11.64 0.74 8.63
CA ALA A 12 10.65 -0.05 7.91
C ALA A 12 10.49 -1.43 8.55
N LEU A 13 9.23 -1.84 8.74
CA LEU A 13 8.84 -3.19 9.13
C LEU A 13 8.23 -3.89 7.90
N LEU A 14 8.78 -5.03 7.51
CA LEU A 14 8.14 -5.90 6.52
C LEU A 14 7.20 -6.85 7.26
N ASP A 15 5.90 -6.66 7.09
CA ASP A 15 4.87 -7.34 7.89
C ASP A 15 3.78 -7.94 7.02
N SER A 16 3.79 -9.27 6.87
CA SER A 16 2.79 -10.01 6.11
C SER A 16 1.40 -9.97 6.76
N GLY A 17 1.30 -9.61 8.06
CA GLY A 17 0.04 -9.40 8.77
C GLY A 17 -0.66 -8.09 8.41
N THR A 18 0.03 -7.16 7.75
CA THR A 18 -0.53 -5.87 7.36
C THR A 18 -1.02 -5.88 5.91
N SER A 19 -2.31 -5.56 5.70
CA SER A 19 -2.94 -5.62 4.38
C SER A 19 -2.57 -4.46 3.44
N LEU A 20 -2.21 -3.31 4.00
CA LEU A 20 -1.91 -2.05 3.30
C LEU A 20 -0.45 -1.63 3.51
N LEU A 21 -0.04 -0.49 2.96
CA LEU A 21 1.18 0.18 3.43
C LEU A 21 0.79 1.08 4.61
N ALA A 22 1.55 1.03 5.71
CA ALA A 22 1.43 2.05 6.76
C ALA A 22 2.52 3.10 6.56
N VAL A 23 2.12 4.36 6.42
CA VAL A 23 3.01 5.46 6.05
C VAL A 23 2.74 6.70 6.90
N PRO A 24 3.71 7.62 7.06
CA PRO A 24 3.48 8.86 7.80
C PRO A 24 2.37 9.72 7.17
N GLY A 25 1.63 10.47 7.98
CA GLY A 25 0.55 11.35 7.50
C GLY A 25 1.01 12.38 6.46
N THR A 26 2.27 12.81 6.49
CA THR A 26 2.87 13.70 5.47
C THR A 26 2.88 13.07 4.08
N VAL A 27 3.14 11.76 3.99
CA VAL A 27 3.11 10.98 2.75
C VAL A 27 1.70 10.85 2.23
N ILE A 28 0.74 10.56 3.12
CA ILE A 28 -0.69 10.51 2.76
C ILE A 28 -1.12 11.85 2.17
N ASN A 29 -0.83 12.96 2.85
CA ASN A 29 -1.20 14.30 2.39
C ASN A 29 -0.57 14.65 1.04
N TRP A 30 0.66 14.22 0.78
CA TRP A 30 1.30 14.42 -0.52
C TRP A 30 0.63 13.59 -1.61
N LEU A 31 0.42 12.29 -1.40
CA LEU A 31 -0.27 11.42 -2.37
C LEU A 31 -1.72 11.85 -2.63
N SER A 32 -2.43 12.37 -1.62
CA SER A 32 -3.77 12.92 -1.80
C SER A 32 -3.79 14.10 -2.78
N ARG A 33 -2.75 14.94 -2.80
CA ARG A 33 -2.64 16.02 -3.80
C ARG A 33 -2.36 15.47 -5.20
N GLU A 34 -1.52 14.45 -5.32
CA GLU A 34 -1.28 13.79 -6.61
C GLU A 34 -2.57 13.17 -7.17
N MET A 35 -3.44 12.64 -6.30
CA MET A 35 -4.74 12.10 -6.70
C MET A 35 -5.73 13.15 -7.24
N GLU A 36 -5.54 14.44 -6.95
CA GLU A 36 -6.39 15.50 -7.52
C GLU A 36 -6.30 15.53 -9.05
N ARG A 37 -5.16 15.09 -9.60
CA ARG A 37 -4.88 15.01 -11.04
C ARG A 37 -5.55 13.82 -11.73
N LEU A 38 -6.07 12.85 -10.98
CA LEU A 38 -6.72 11.68 -11.55
C LEU A 38 -8.12 11.97 -12.04
N ASP A 39 -8.48 11.32 -13.15
CA ASP A 39 -9.85 11.26 -13.64
C ASP A 39 -10.76 10.54 -12.64
N ALA A 40 -12.05 10.88 -12.65
CA ALA A 40 -13.01 10.30 -11.73
C ALA A 40 -13.11 8.77 -11.85
N ASP A 41 -12.83 8.23 -13.04
CA ASP A 41 -12.84 6.80 -13.32
C ASP A 41 -11.48 6.12 -13.11
N CYS A 42 -10.44 6.82 -12.64
CA CYS A 42 -9.08 6.29 -12.45
C CYS A 42 -8.43 5.70 -13.72
N SER A 43 -8.84 6.12 -14.91
CA SER A 43 -8.24 5.63 -16.16
C SER A 43 -6.77 6.05 -16.31
N ASN A 44 -6.39 7.21 -15.78
CA ASN A 44 -5.03 7.76 -15.80
C ASN A 44 -4.20 7.46 -14.53
N ILE A 45 -4.50 6.38 -13.80
CA ILE A 45 -3.77 5.99 -12.56
C ILE A 45 -2.23 5.90 -12.73
N ASN A 46 -1.76 5.70 -13.96
CA ASN A 46 -0.34 5.57 -14.29
C ASN A 46 0.42 6.90 -14.32
N GLU A 47 -0.29 8.02 -14.24
CA GLU A 47 0.31 9.33 -14.08
C GLU A 47 0.81 9.56 -12.65
N LEU A 48 0.35 8.74 -11.69
CA LEU A 48 0.88 8.75 -10.34
C LEU A 48 2.30 8.15 -10.30
N PRO A 49 3.12 8.58 -9.35
CA PRO A 49 4.50 8.12 -9.25
C PRO A 49 4.62 6.68 -8.74
N ASP A 50 5.66 5.97 -9.18
CA ASP A 50 6.13 4.79 -8.47
C ASP A 50 6.67 5.22 -7.10
N LEU A 51 6.28 4.51 -6.04
CA LEU A 51 6.90 4.67 -4.72
C LEU A 51 8.19 3.88 -4.69
N VAL A 52 9.32 4.57 -4.54
CA VAL A 52 10.66 3.96 -4.55
C VAL A 52 11.23 3.93 -3.14
N PHE A 53 11.73 2.76 -2.73
CA PHE A 53 12.26 2.48 -1.41
C PHE A 53 13.71 2.05 -1.52
N ASN A 54 14.57 2.62 -0.68
CA ASN A 54 15.93 2.12 -0.47
C ASN A 54 15.97 1.35 0.85
N LEU A 55 16.19 0.03 0.76
CA LEU A 55 16.33 -0.85 1.92
C LEU A 55 17.75 -1.41 1.91
N GLY A 56 18.59 -0.89 2.82
CA GLY A 56 20.04 -1.15 2.74
C GLY A 56 20.61 -0.59 1.44
N GLU A 57 21.34 -1.43 0.70
CA GLU A 57 21.95 -1.07 -0.59
C GLU A 57 21.05 -1.38 -1.81
N HIS A 58 19.82 -1.85 -1.57
CA HIS A 58 18.91 -2.28 -2.62
C HIS A 58 17.74 -1.33 -2.79
N THR A 59 17.36 -1.09 -4.05
CA THR A 59 16.21 -0.25 -4.43
C THR A 59 15.04 -1.11 -4.88
N PHE A 60 13.86 -0.80 -4.34
CA PHE A 60 12.59 -1.45 -4.65
C PHE A 60 11.59 -0.38 -5.11
N SER A 61 10.63 -0.75 -5.95
CA SER A 61 9.58 0.16 -6.40
C SER A 61 8.20 -0.47 -6.26
N LEU A 62 7.19 0.33 -5.94
CA LEU A 62 5.79 -0.08 -5.99
C LEU A 62 5.03 0.83 -6.96
N PRO A 63 4.37 0.27 -7.98
CA PRO A 63 3.59 1.05 -8.93
C PRO A 63 2.31 1.61 -8.30
N PRO A 64 1.63 2.57 -8.95
CA PRO A 64 0.36 3.13 -8.49
C PRO A 64 -0.71 2.10 -8.11
N ASP A 65 -0.84 0.99 -8.83
CA ASP A 65 -1.80 -0.08 -8.51
C ASP A 65 -1.47 -0.87 -7.23
N ALA A 66 -0.30 -0.64 -6.63
CA ALA A 66 0.04 -1.16 -5.32
C ALA A 66 -0.65 -0.39 -4.19
N TYR A 67 -0.81 0.94 -4.35
CA TYR A 67 -1.27 1.86 -3.29
C TYR A 67 -2.52 2.67 -3.65
N VAL A 68 -3.10 2.50 -4.83
CA VAL A 68 -4.39 3.09 -5.25
C VAL A 68 -5.32 2.01 -5.81
N ALA A 69 -6.61 2.14 -5.55
CA ALA A 69 -7.64 1.28 -6.13
C ALA A 69 -8.90 2.04 -6.54
N GLU A 70 -9.64 1.44 -7.49
CA GLU A 70 -10.99 1.82 -7.87
C GLU A 70 -11.98 1.18 -6.88
N VAL A 71 -12.61 1.99 -6.02
CA VAL A 71 -13.58 1.59 -5.01
C VAL A 71 -15.00 1.89 -5.50
N LYS A 72 -15.78 0.86 -5.78
CA LYS A 72 -17.18 1.00 -6.25
C LYS A 72 -18.18 0.57 -5.20
N GLY A 73 -19.38 1.14 -5.27
CA GLY A 73 -20.47 0.85 -4.33
C GLY A 73 -20.38 1.69 -3.06
N SER A 74 -21.20 1.41 -2.05
CA SER A 74 -21.21 2.16 -0.79
C SER A 74 -20.44 1.43 0.30
N VAL A 75 -19.73 2.16 1.16
CA VAL A 75 -19.12 1.58 2.37
C VAL A 75 -20.24 1.20 3.34
N PRO A 76 -20.36 -0.09 3.73
CA PRO A 76 -21.30 -0.53 4.75
C PRO A 76 -21.15 0.27 6.04
N LYS A 77 -22.26 0.54 6.75
CA LYS A 77 -22.27 1.35 7.99
C LYS A 77 -21.21 0.90 9.00
N TYR A 78 -21.05 -0.40 9.17
CA TYR A 78 -20.09 -0.99 10.12
C TYR A 78 -18.62 -0.75 9.76
N LEU A 79 -18.30 -0.30 8.53
CA LEU A 79 -16.94 0.06 8.10
C LEU A 79 -16.68 1.56 8.11
N GLN A 80 -17.70 2.40 8.24
CA GLN A 80 -17.55 3.85 8.10
C GLN A 80 -16.61 4.47 9.14
N SER A 81 -16.46 3.84 10.31
CA SER A 81 -15.54 4.25 11.37
C SER A 81 -14.08 3.83 11.14
N PHE A 82 -13.85 2.81 10.29
CA PHE A 82 -12.51 2.27 10.03
C PHE A 82 -11.89 2.78 8.73
N VAL A 83 -12.71 3.27 7.80
CA VAL A 83 -12.24 3.76 6.51
C VAL A 83 -12.36 5.28 6.51
N ARG A 84 -11.20 5.98 6.45
CA ARG A 84 -11.15 7.43 6.23
C ARG A 84 -11.47 7.74 4.77
N MET A 85 -12.76 7.80 4.48
CA MET A 85 -13.27 8.17 3.16
C MET A 85 -13.74 9.61 3.19
N THR A 86 -12.81 10.54 3.05
CA THR A 86 -13.13 11.96 2.88
C THR A 86 -13.99 12.22 1.63
N GLU A 87 -13.96 11.33 0.64
CA GLU A 87 -14.62 11.53 -0.66
C GLU A 87 -15.92 10.75 -0.87
N LEU A 88 -16.19 9.69 -0.10
CA LEU A 88 -17.45 8.93 -0.26
C LEU A 88 -18.69 9.62 0.36
N LYS A 89 -18.48 10.73 1.06
CA LYS A 89 -19.53 11.58 1.62
C LYS A 89 -19.90 12.77 0.73
N ALA A 90 -19.17 12.99 -0.38
CA ALA A 90 -19.44 14.07 -1.31
C ALA A 90 -20.55 13.68 -2.31
N ASP A 91 -21.35 14.68 -2.69
CA ASP A 91 -22.50 14.60 -3.59
C ASP A 91 -22.26 13.69 -4.80
N ASN A 92 -23.30 12.95 -5.18
CA ASN A 92 -23.32 11.79 -6.09
C ASN A 92 -22.87 12.11 -7.54
N ARG A 93 -22.44 13.35 -7.81
CA ARG A 93 -22.08 13.88 -9.14
C ARG A 93 -20.56 14.09 -9.34
N GLN A 94 -19.74 14.00 -8.30
CA GLN A 94 -18.27 14.21 -8.39
C GLN A 94 -17.47 13.15 -7.61
N ARG A 95 -18.02 11.94 -7.48
CA ARG A 95 -17.38 10.84 -6.81
C ARG A 95 -16.20 10.33 -7.64
N LYS A 96 -14.96 10.55 -7.18
CA LYS A 96 -13.82 9.82 -7.72
C LYS A 96 -13.90 8.38 -7.21
N ASP A 97 -13.83 7.43 -8.13
CA ASP A 97 -13.77 6.01 -7.78
C ASP A 97 -12.39 5.66 -7.19
N CYS A 98 -11.38 6.53 -7.27
CA CYS A 98 -9.99 6.23 -6.88
C CYS A 98 -9.74 6.54 -5.42
N GLN A 99 -9.12 5.62 -4.68
CA GLN A 99 -8.86 5.78 -3.25
C GLN A 99 -7.47 5.26 -2.88
N LEU A 100 -6.79 5.95 -1.96
CA LEU A 100 -5.53 5.49 -1.39
C LEU A 100 -5.74 4.21 -0.57
N LEU A 101 -4.85 3.25 -0.75
CA LEU A 101 -4.77 2.01 0.00
C LEU A 101 -3.64 2.08 1.02
N LEU A 102 -3.73 3.09 1.88
CA LEU A 102 -2.74 3.42 2.90
C LEU A 102 -3.37 3.44 4.29
N MET A 103 -2.55 3.10 5.27
CA MET A 103 -2.83 3.31 6.69
C MET A 103 -1.91 4.43 7.18
N GLU A 104 -2.42 5.29 8.06
CA GLU A 104 -1.57 6.28 8.73
C GLU A 104 -0.76 5.60 9.83
N SER A 105 0.56 5.75 9.75
CA SER A 105 1.49 5.40 10.82
C SER A 105 1.80 6.65 11.62
N THR A 106 1.49 6.62 12.91
CA THR A 106 1.85 7.68 13.88
C THR A 106 3.02 7.27 14.76
N ALA A 107 3.62 6.11 14.51
CA ALA A 107 4.73 5.60 15.30
C ALA A 107 6.05 6.22 14.85
N GLU A 108 6.92 6.54 15.81
CA GLU A 108 8.27 7.02 15.59
C GLU A 108 9.29 6.05 16.18
N GLY A 109 10.32 5.73 15.40
CA GLY A 109 11.43 4.89 15.81
C GLY A 109 12.66 5.72 16.13
N SER A 110 13.70 5.05 16.61
CA SER A 110 14.98 5.69 16.95
C SER A 110 15.69 6.36 15.77
N LYS A 111 15.27 6.07 14.53
CA LYS A 111 15.83 6.61 13.28
C LYS A 111 14.79 7.36 12.45
N GLY A 112 13.73 7.87 13.08
CA GLY A 112 12.66 8.60 12.39
C GLY A 112 11.37 7.79 12.23
N PRO A 113 10.47 8.18 11.32
CA PRO A 113 9.11 7.65 11.26
C PRO A 113 9.07 6.16 10.92
N PHE A 114 8.05 5.44 11.42
CA PHE A 114 7.83 4.05 11.06
C PHE A 114 7.02 3.90 9.78
N TRP A 115 7.51 3.00 8.93
CA TRP A 115 6.81 2.45 7.78
C TRP A 115 6.48 0.98 8.00
N ILE A 116 5.32 0.54 7.55
CA ILE A 116 5.00 -0.88 7.45
C ILE A 116 4.79 -1.23 5.98
N LEU A 117 5.68 -2.08 5.46
CA LEU A 117 5.60 -2.64 4.11
C LEU A 117 4.79 -3.93 4.18
N GLY A 118 3.47 -3.79 3.99
CA GLY A 118 2.54 -4.90 4.04
C GLY A 118 2.40 -5.66 2.73
N MET A 119 1.24 -6.28 2.53
CA MET A 119 0.91 -7.09 1.36
C MET A 119 1.20 -6.46 -0.01
N PRO A 120 1.08 -5.12 -0.24
CA PRO A 120 1.50 -4.53 -1.52
C PRO A 120 2.96 -4.83 -1.88
N PHE A 121 3.85 -4.85 -0.88
CA PHE A 121 5.26 -5.24 -1.05
C PHE A 121 5.38 -6.74 -1.37
N PHE A 122 4.78 -7.60 -0.54
CA PHE A 122 4.86 -9.06 -0.72
C PHE A 122 4.20 -9.58 -2.01
N ARG A 123 3.22 -8.87 -2.57
CA ARG A 123 2.63 -9.21 -3.88
C ARG A 123 3.59 -8.97 -5.04
N LYS A 124 4.50 -7.99 -4.90
CA LYS A 124 5.48 -7.68 -5.94
C LYS A 124 6.81 -8.39 -5.70
N TYR A 125 7.15 -8.64 -4.44
CA TYR A 125 8.44 -9.18 -4.04
C TYR A 125 8.27 -10.41 -3.16
N TYR A 126 8.77 -11.53 -3.65
CA TYR A 126 8.98 -12.72 -2.84
C TYR A 126 10.04 -12.41 -1.78
N THR A 127 9.71 -12.65 -0.52
CA THR A 127 10.55 -12.27 0.62
C THR A 127 10.77 -13.47 1.54
N THR A 128 12.03 -13.85 1.75
CA THR A 128 12.43 -14.88 2.70
C THR A 128 13.02 -14.23 3.94
N PHE A 129 12.48 -14.59 5.10
CA PHE A 129 13.01 -14.22 6.41
C PHE A 129 13.94 -15.32 6.90
N PHE A 130 15.24 -15.04 6.89
CA PHE A 130 16.23 -15.94 7.47
C PHE A 130 16.52 -15.49 8.89
N ILE A 131 16.17 -16.33 9.88
CA ILE A 131 16.31 -15.98 11.30
C ILE A 131 17.73 -16.31 11.80
N GLY A 132 18.39 -17.31 11.22
CA GLY A 132 19.70 -17.78 11.66
C GLY A 132 19.73 -18.28 13.11
N ASP A 133 20.93 -18.52 13.63
CA ASP A 133 21.16 -19.00 15.00
C ASP A 133 21.35 -17.84 16.01
N SER A 134 21.56 -16.62 15.51
CA SER A 134 21.83 -15.42 16.30
C SER A 134 21.17 -14.18 15.68
N THR A 135 21.11 -13.07 16.42
CA THR A 135 20.59 -11.80 15.88
C THR A 135 21.37 -11.29 14.68
N ASP A 136 22.69 -11.52 14.64
CA ASP A 136 23.59 -11.01 13.61
C ASP A 136 23.53 -11.82 12.31
N SER A 137 23.03 -13.06 12.39
CA SER A 137 22.81 -13.91 11.22
C SER A 137 21.45 -13.70 10.56
N ARG A 138 20.59 -12.84 11.12
CA ARG A 138 19.28 -12.52 10.54
C ARG A 138 19.43 -11.78 9.23
N ALA A 139 18.72 -12.24 8.20
CA ALA A 139 18.75 -11.64 6.89
C ALA A 139 17.38 -11.67 6.20
N LEU A 140 17.20 -10.75 5.26
CA LEU A 140 16.09 -10.75 4.32
C LEU A 140 16.64 -11.05 2.93
N TYR A 141 16.05 -12.03 2.25
CA TYR A 141 16.32 -12.28 0.84
C TYR A 141 15.08 -11.90 0.04
N ILE A 142 15.23 -10.99 -0.91
CA ILE A 142 14.12 -10.38 -1.64
C ILE A 142 14.36 -10.54 -3.13
N ALA A 143 13.38 -11.09 -3.84
CA ALA A 143 13.37 -11.22 -5.29
C ALA A 143 12.01 -10.78 -5.84
N PRO A 144 11.89 -10.38 -7.11
CA PRO A 144 10.58 -10.20 -7.73
C PRO A 144 9.74 -11.49 -7.61
N ALA A 145 8.45 -11.35 -7.33
CA ALA A 145 7.53 -12.49 -7.30
C ALA A 145 7.04 -12.82 -8.72
N SER A 146 7.01 -14.10 -9.06
CA SER A 146 6.29 -14.62 -10.23
C SER A 146 4.77 -14.70 -9.96
N GLU A 147 3.99 -15.06 -10.98
CA GLU A 147 2.52 -15.20 -10.85
C GLU A 147 2.10 -16.30 -9.87
N ASP A 148 2.93 -17.34 -9.70
CA ASP A 148 2.75 -18.42 -8.73
C ASP A 148 3.36 -18.10 -7.35
N CYS A 149 3.75 -16.85 -7.11
CA CYS A 149 4.39 -16.39 -5.86
C CYS A 149 5.69 -17.17 -5.54
N SER A 150 6.50 -17.40 -6.56
CA SER A 150 7.86 -17.96 -6.44
C SER A 150 8.91 -16.87 -6.71
N PRO A 151 10.18 -17.04 -6.27
CA PRO A 151 11.26 -16.13 -6.65
C PRO A 151 11.47 -16.15 -8.17
N ALA A 152 11.19 -15.04 -8.85
CA ALA A 152 11.47 -14.89 -10.27
C ALA A 152 12.93 -14.50 -10.49
N THR A 153 13.58 -15.10 -11.50
CA THR A 153 14.88 -14.60 -11.98
C THR A 153 14.71 -13.23 -12.64
N VAL A 154 15.73 -12.38 -12.65
CA VAL A 154 15.65 -11.03 -13.26
C VAL A 154 15.18 -11.07 -14.73
N ALA A 155 15.49 -12.15 -15.46
CA ALA A 155 15.03 -12.37 -16.84
C ALA A 155 13.55 -12.79 -16.96
N GLN A 156 12.97 -13.38 -15.92
CA GLN A 156 11.54 -13.76 -15.84
C GLN A 156 10.70 -12.70 -15.12
N ALA A 157 11.34 -11.87 -14.31
CA ALA A 157 10.75 -10.71 -13.68
C ALA A 157 10.54 -9.63 -14.75
N SER A 158 9.44 -9.71 -15.48
CA SER A 158 8.95 -8.58 -16.25
C SER A 158 8.69 -7.43 -15.26
N LEU A 159 9.69 -6.58 -15.03
CA LEU A 159 9.56 -5.36 -14.21
C LEU A 159 8.46 -4.45 -14.76
N ALA A 160 8.19 -4.58 -16.06
CA ALA A 160 6.97 -4.10 -16.68
C ALA A 160 5.85 -5.12 -16.45
N ARG A 161 5.01 -4.92 -15.44
CA ARG A 161 3.62 -5.39 -15.58
C ARG A 161 3.08 -4.68 -16.82
N SER A 162 2.90 -5.41 -17.92
CA SER A 162 2.57 -4.87 -19.24
C SER A 162 1.29 -4.03 -19.24
N ARG A 163 0.45 -4.21 -18.21
CA ARG A 163 -0.59 -3.26 -17.82
C ARG A 163 -0.66 -3.16 -16.28
N PRO A 164 -0.84 -1.95 -15.75
CA PRO A 164 -1.17 -1.75 -14.34
C PRO A 164 -2.48 -2.46 -14.05
N TYR A 165 -2.48 -3.34 -13.06
CA TYR A 165 -3.70 -4.04 -12.68
C TYR A 165 -4.54 -3.09 -11.86
N LYS A 166 -5.48 -2.38 -12.50
CA LYS A 166 -6.42 -1.49 -11.81
C LYS A 166 -7.21 -2.29 -10.77
N ARG A 167 -6.78 -2.21 -9.50
CA ARG A 167 -7.39 -2.97 -8.41
C ARG A 167 -8.78 -2.42 -8.16
N ARG A 168 -9.78 -3.30 -8.22
CA ARG A 168 -11.17 -2.96 -7.89
C ARG A 168 -11.52 -3.49 -6.52
N ILE A 169 -12.08 -2.62 -5.69
CA ILE A 169 -12.54 -2.97 -4.35
C ILE A 169 -14.04 -2.72 -4.27
N ASP A 170 -14.75 -3.73 -3.80
CA ASP A 170 -16.15 -3.65 -3.40
C ASP A 170 -16.19 -3.64 -1.87
N PRO A 171 -16.45 -2.49 -1.23
CA PRO A 171 -16.47 -2.37 0.23
C PRO A 171 -17.46 -3.32 0.91
N SER A 172 -18.51 -3.76 0.21
CA SER A 172 -19.49 -4.70 0.77
C SER A 172 -18.92 -6.10 1.02
N LYS A 173 -17.79 -6.43 0.37
CA LYS A 173 -17.10 -7.72 0.49
C LYS A 173 -15.94 -7.70 1.49
N VAL A 174 -15.68 -6.57 2.12
CA VAL A 174 -14.63 -6.47 3.15
C VAL A 174 -15.05 -7.29 4.35
N HIS A 175 -14.26 -8.31 4.67
CA HIS A 175 -14.51 -9.15 5.82
C HIS A 175 -14.10 -8.44 7.10
N VAL A 176 -15.00 -8.39 8.07
CA VAL A 176 -14.71 -7.91 9.42
C VAL A 176 -15.21 -8.90 10.47
N PRO A 177 -14.48 -9.05 11.59
CA PRO A 177 -14.92 -9.91 12.69
C PRO A 177 -16.34 -9.55 13.15
N ASN A 178 -17.13 -10.57 13.51
CA ASN A 178 -18.51 -10.38 13.96
C ASN A 178 -18.63 -9.42 15.17
N VAL A 179 -17.61 -9.36 16.03
CA VAL A 179 -17.56 -8.43 17.17
C VAL A 179 -17.60 -6.97 16.69
N VAL A 180 -16.87 -6.65 15.62
CA VAL A 180 -16.81 -5.32 15.02
C VAL A 180 -18.13 -4.95 14.34
N GLN A 181 -18.77 -5.92 13.66
CA GLN A 181 -20.08 -5.71 13.03
C GLN A 181 -21.14 -5.37 14.07
N LYS A 182 -21.15 -6.09 15.20
CA LYS A 182 -22.10 -5.86 16.30
C LYS A 182 -21.87 -4.51 16.97
N ALA A 183 -20.61 -4.16 17.25
CA ALA A 183 -20.27 -2.90 17.91
C ALA A 183 -20.67 -1.64 17.11
N ASN A 184 -20.71 -1.71 15.78
CA ASN A 184 -21.08 -0.59 14.90
C ASN A 184 -22.50 -0.71 14.30
N SER A 185 -23.35 -1.57 14.88
CA SER A 185 -24.75 -1.76 14.47
C SER A 185 -25.77 -1.06 15.38
N GLN A 186 -25.29 -0.39 16.43
CA GLN A 186 -26.04 0.52 17.31
C GLN A 186 -25.76 1.96 16.91
#